data_AF-A0A7X8W809-F1
#
_entry.id   AF-A0A7X8W809-F1
#
_cell.length_a   1.000
_cell.length_b   1.000
_cell.length_c   1.000
_cell.angle_alpha   90.00
_cell.angle_beta   90.00
_cell.angle_gamma   90.00
#
_symmetry.space_group_name_H-M   'P 1'
#
loop_
_entity.id
_entity.type
_entity.pdbx_description
1 polymer ?
#
loop_
_entity_poly.entity_id
_entity_poly.type
_entity_poly.pdbx_seq_one_letter_code
_entity_poly.pdbx_strand_id
1 'polypeptide(L)'
;MAKTKNKEINDEINKSKIESNSKNENKESNEIDNNKKFEVHYLENKNKNFFVRILIVLLGSAISALAMNLFAENAGLLPAGFTGLSKLIQRILHTYFNISVPFFPINMIFNIIPAILAFHFLGRNFVILSIISVMTSSLLMDVFPTFHITNDIFLSTVLGAAMHAFGYILIYNIDASGGGMDFITMIISNKRNVSILNYVMILNFIILAVSAFFFSLEAALYSVVFQFISTQVLNHGYLRYQRKTCFIVTDEIQPIADDLMRLTHHGITVTKGIGCYTNQEQYLLYMVVSRKDVRNIRRYLQKKSPKAFLNVTDSEQLSGNFYVDPID
;
A
#
# COMPACT_ATOMS: atom_id res chain seq x y z
N MET A 1 37.34 -19.99 -67.04
CA MET A 1 37.57 -20.15 -65.58
C MET A 1 37.22 -18.92 -64.74
N ALA A 2 37.33 -17.67 -65.23
CA ALA A 2 37.04 -16.47 -64.42
C ALA A 2 35.53 -16.14 -64.20
N LYS A 3 34.63 -16.56 -65.10
CA LYS A 3 33.18 -16.29 -64.97
C LYS A 3 32.47 -17.18 -63.92
N THR A 4 33.01 -18.36 -63.64
CA THR A 4 32.44 -19.30 -62.65
C THR A 4 32.74 -18.84 -61.21
N LYS A 5 33.96 -18.33 -60.99
CA LYS A 5 34.43 -17.85 -59.67
C LYS A 5 33.69 -16.59 -59.18
N ASN A 6 33.31 -15.68 -60.10
CA ASN A 6 32.51 -14.49 -59.75
C ASN A 6 31.05 -14.82 -59.41
N LYS A 7 30.52 -15.95 -59.89
CA LYS A 7 29.16 -16.38 -59.54
C LYS A 7 29.12 -16.99 -58.13
N GLU A 8 30.09 -17.82 -57.80
CA GLU A 8 30.25 -18.43 -56.48
C GLU A 8 30.43 -17.38 -55.36
N ILE A 9 31.22 -16.33 -55.61
CA ILE A 9 31.43 -15.24 -54.63
C ILE A 9 30.15 -14.42 -54.42
N ASN A 10 29.39 -14.14 -55.49
CA ASN A 10 28.13 -13.40 -55.36
C ASN A 10 27.04 -14.24 -54.66
N ASP A 11 27.05 -15.56 -54.87
CA ASP A 11 26.14 -16.48 -54.20
C ASP A 11 26.48 -16.61 -52.69
N GLU A 12 27.76 -16.61 -52.31
CA GLU A 12 28.19 -16.57 -50.89
C GLU A 12 27.81 -15.25 -50.20
N ILE A 13 27.99 -14.10 -50.86
CA ILE A 13 27.62 -12.78 -50.30
C ILE A 13 26.11 -12.65 -50.12
N ASN A 14 25.32 -13.19 -51.05
CA ASN A 14 23.87 -13.20 -50.91
C ASN A 14 23.43 -14.13 -49.78
N LYS A 15 24.06 -15.31 -49.64
CA LYS A 15 23.77 -16.24 -48.55
C LYS A 15 24.13 -15.64 -47.18
N SER A 16 25.26 -14.95 -47.06
CA SER A 16 25.63 -14.26 -45.81
C SER A 16 24.69 -13.11 -45.44
N LYS A 17 24.18 -12.37 -46.44
CA LYS A 17 23.18 -11.30 -46.21
C LYS A 17 21.81 -11.85 -45.78
N ILE A 18 21.39 -12.98 -46.34
CA ILE A 18 20.15 -13.65 -45.95
C ILE A 18 20.26 -14.21 -44.53
N GLU A 19 21.42 -14.78 -44.17
CA GLU A 19 21.69 -15.25 -42.80
C GLU A 19 21.78 -14.11 -41.78
N SER A 20 22.32 -12.94 -42.15
CA SER A 20 22.34 -11.77 -41.25
C SER A 20 20.95 -11.16 -41.04
N ASN A 21 20.15 -11.07 -42.10
CA ASN A 21 18.79 -10.52 -42.00
C ASN A 21 17.87 -11.45 -41.20
N SER A 22 17.92 -12.76 -41.43
CA SER A 22 17.15 -13.74 -40.65
C SER A 22 17.55 -13.79 -39.18
N LYS A 23 18.83 -13.56 -38.84
CA LYS A 23 19.28 -13.44 -37.44
C LYS A 23 18.76 -12.18 -36.77
N ASN A 24 18.69 -11.05 -37.48
CA ASN A 24 18.12 -9.79 -36.94
C ASN A 24 16.61 -9.89 -36.74
N GLU A 25 15.87 -10.43 -37.72
CA GLU A 25 14.43 -10.65 -37.62
C GLU A 25 14.07 -11.62 -36.47
N ASN A 26 14.87 -12.69 -36.28
CA ASN A 26 14.72 -13.61 -35.15
C ASN A 26 15.06 -12.96 -33.80
N LYS A 27 15.94 -11.95 -33.76
CA LYS A 27 16.30 -11.25 -32.52
C LYS A 27 15.23 -10.23 -32.13
N GLU A 28 14.72 -9.47 -33.10
CA GLU A 28 13.60 -8.53 -32.91
C GLU A 28 12.31 -9.26 -32.51
N SER A 29 11.96 -10.37 -33.18
CA SER A 29 10.79 -11.16 -32.82
C SER A 29 10.88 -11.76 -31.41
N ASN A 30 12.05 -12.25 -30.99
CA ASN A 30 12.29 -12.72 -29.62
C ASN A 30 12.27 -11.59 -28.58
N GLU A 31 12.73 -10.37 -28.90
CA GLU A 31 12.61 -9.20 -28.02
C GLU A 31 11.17 -8.72 -27.89
N ILE A 32 10.40 -8.72 -28.99
CA ILE A 32 8.98 -8.38 -29.01
C ILE A 32 8.17 -9.40 -28.21
N ASP A 33 8.41 -10.70 -28.38
CA ASP A 33 7.73 -11.74 -27.61
C ASP A 33 8.12 -11.73 -26.13
N ASN A 34 9.39 -11.46 -25.80
CA ASN A 34 9.80 -11.32 -24.40
C ASN A 34 9.22 -10.06 -23.76
N ASN A 35 9.16 -8.93 -24.47
CA ASN A 35 8.52 -7.71 -23.98
C ASN A 35 7.02 -7.90 -23.82
N LYS A 36 6.33 -8.59 -24.75
CA LYS A 36 4.92 -8.99 -24.59
C LYS A 36 4.70 -9.92 -23.41
N LYS A 37 5.58 -10.92 -23.19
CA LYS A 37 5.49 -11.81 -22.02
C LYS A 37 5.72 -11.05 -20.70
N PHE A 38 6.63 -10.07 -20.72
CA PHE A 38 6.90 -9.20 -19.58
C PHE A 38 5.73 -8.25 -19.30
N GLU A 39 5.12 -7.69 -20.34
CA GLU A 39 3.95 -6.82 -20.29
C GLU A 39 2.70 -7.60 -19.81
N VAL A 40 2.49 -8.82 -20.31
CA VAL A 40 1.40 -9.71 -19.85
C VAL A 40 1.58 -10.09 -18.37
N HIS A 41 2.79 -10.48 -17.95
CA HIS A 41 3.07 -10.77 -16.53
C HIS A 41 2.96 -9.50 -15.65
N TYR A 42 3.16 -8.31 -16.22
CA TYR A 42 3.05 -7.03 -15.52
C TYR A 42 1.59 -6.61 -15.29
N LEU A 43 0.74 -6.75 -16.31
CA LEU A 43 -0.69 -6.45 -16.23
C LEU A 43 -1.45 -7.44 -15.33
N GLU A 44 -0.94 -8.65 -15.15
CA GLU A 44 -1.56 -9.71 -14.35
C GLU A 44 -1.58 -9.44 -12.83
N ASN A 45 -0.85 -8.42 -12.34
CA ASN A 45 -0.75 -8.15 -10.90
C ASN A 45 -1.76 -7.09 -10.38
N LYS A 46 -2.56 -6.48 -11.26
CA LYS A 46 -3.61 -5.51 -10.87
C LYS A 46 -4.95 -6.20 -10.56
N ASN A 47 -5.18 -7.39 -11.13
CA ASN A 47 -6.27 -8.28 -10.77
C ASN A 47 -5.80 -9.36 -9.79
N LYS A 48 -5.50 -9.00 -8.54
CA LYS A 48 -5.62 -10.01 -7.48
C LYS A 48 -7.05 -10.52 -7.56
N ASN A 49 -7.23 -11.82 -7.83
CA ASN A 49 -8.53 -12.49 -7.80
C ASN A 49 -9.33 -11.92 -6.63
N PHE A 50 -10.54 -11.43 -6.87
CA PHE A 50 -11.37 -10.78 -5.84
C PHE A 50 -11.47 -11.65 -4.57
N PHE A 51 -11.47 -12.97 -4.76
CA PHE A 51 -11.34 -13.97 -3.70
C PHE A 51 -10.08 -13.82 -2.81
N VAL A 52 -8.90 -13.61 -3.40
CA VAL A 52 -7.65 -13.38 -2.66
C VAL A 52 -7.74 -12.08 -1.85
N ARG A 53 -8.38 -11.04 -2.39
CA ARG A 53 -8.63 -9.79 -1.65
C ARG A 53 -9.49 -10.06 -0.42
N ILE A 54 -10.58 -10.81 -0.57
CA ILE A 54 -11.43 -11.21 0.56
C ILE A 54 -10.63 -11.99 1.60
N LEU A 55 -9.83 -12.98 1.20
CA LEU A 55 -9.02 -13.76 2.14
C LEU A 55 -8.06 -12.88 2.95
N ILE A 56 -7.42 -11.91 2.30
CA ILE A 56 -6.54 -10.94 2.97
C ILE A 56 -7.33 -10.04 3.93
N VAL A 57 -8.55 -9.59 3.56
CA VAL A 57 -9.43 -8.84 4.47
C VAL A 57 -9.73 -9.68 5.71
N LEU A 58 -10.18 -10.92 5.54
CA LEU A 58 -10.54 -11.80 6.65
C LEU A 58 -9.36 -12.02 7.60
N LEU A 59 -8.17 -12.30 7.04
CA LEU A 59 -6.95 -12.48 7.83
C LEU A 59 -6.57 -11.19 8.59
N GLY A 60 -6.59 -10.04 7.93
CA GLY A 60 -6.28 -8.75 8.54
C GLY A 60 -7.27 -8.39 9.66
N SER A 61 -8.56 -8.62 9.43
CA SER A 61 -9.62 -8.41 10.43
C SER A 61 -9.47 -9.35 11.62
N ALA A 62 -9.10 -10.61 11.40
CA ALA A 62 -8.86 -11.57 12.47
C ALA A 62 -7.65 -11.18 13.34
N ILE A 63 -6.54 -10.76 12.72
CA ILE A 63 -5.36 -10.28 13.45
C ILE A 63 -5.70 -9.03 14.27
N SER A 64 -6.44 -8.09 13.68
CA SER A 64 -6.86 -6.85 14.35
C SER A 64 -7.79 -7.10 15.54
N ALA A 65 -8.78 -7.99 15.37
CA ALA A 65 -9.69 -8.40 16.45
C ALA A 65 -8.96 -9.14 17.57
N LEU A 66 -8.04 -10.05 17.22
CA LEU A 66 -7.23 -10.78 18.18
C LEU A 66 -6.34 -9.83 19.01
N ALA A 67 -5.68 -8.87 18.36
CA ALA A 67 -4.87 -7.87 19.05
C ALA A 67 -5.70 -7.05 20.05
N MET A 68 -6.94 -6.70 19.68
CA MET A 68 -7.85 -5.95 20.53
C MET A 68 -8.30 -6.73 21.76
N ASN A 69 -8.69 -8.00 21.61
CA ASN A 69 -9.16 -8.80 22.74
C ASN A 69 -8.03 -9.24 23.67
N LEU A 70 -6.84 -9.52 23.13
CA LEU A 70 -5.70 -9.97 23.94
C LEU A 70 -5.06 -8.83 24.74
N PHE A 71 -4.96 -7.64 24.13
CA PHE A 71 -4.17 -6.55 24.69
C PHE A 71 -5.01 -5.34 25.07
N ALA A 72 -5.85 -4.84 24.16
CA ALA A 72 -6.54 -3.57 24.34
C ALA A 72 -7.70 -3.65 25.35
N GLU A 73 -8.57 -4.66 25.24
CA GLU A 73 -9.75 -4.80 26.11
C GLU A 73 -9.33 -5.01 27.57
N ASN A 74 -8.37 -5.90 27.79
CA ASN A 74 -7.85 -6.25 29.12
C ASN A 74 -7.19 -5.05 29.83
N ALA A 75 -6.53 -4.18 29.08
CA ALA A 75 -5.88 -2.98 29.62
C ALA A 75 -6.78 -1.74 29.56
N GLY A 76 -8.07 -1.91 29.23
CA GLY A 76 -9.04 -0.82 29.19
C GLY A 76 -8.80 0.21 28.06
N LEU A 77 -8.01 -0.14 27.05
CA LEU A 77 -7.61 0.77 25.98
C LEU A 77 -8.72 0.93 24.94
N LEU A 78 -8.78 2.11 24.32
CA LEU A 78 -9.73 2.41 23.26
C LEU A 78 -9.03 2.61 21.90
N PRO A 79 -9.50 1.95 20.82
CA PRO A 79 -9.06 2.26 19.46
C PRO A 79 -9.43 3.68 19.04
N ALA A 80 -8.89 4.12 17.90
CA ALA A 80 -9.29 5.37 17.27
C ALA A 80 -10.65 5.25 16.55
N GLY A 81 -11.32 6.40 16.38
CA GLY A 81 -12.49 6.53 15.52
C GLY A 81 -13.76 5.87 16.05
N PHE A 82 -14.69 5.52 15.15
CA PHE A 82 -15.99 4.96 15.56
C PHE A 82 -15.88 3.60 16.25
N THR A 83 -14.82 2.82 16.02
CA THR A 83 -14.52 1.60 16.80
C THR A 83 -14.30 1.96 18.27
N GLY A 84 -13.50 3.00 18.55
CA GLY A 84 -13.26 3.51 19.90
C GLY A 84 -14.51 4.09 20.54
N LEU A 85 -15.29 4.88 19.78
CA LEU A 85 -16.57 5.41 20.24
C LEU A 85 -17.55 4.30 20.60
N SER A 86 -17.62 3.25 19.77
CA SER A 86 -18.51 2.11 20.01
C SER A 86 -18.11 1.34 21.27
N LYS A 87 -16.81 1.11 21.49
CA LYS A 87 -16.29 0.52 22.73
C LYS A 87 -16.56 1.39 23.96
N LEU A 88 -16.39 2.72 23.84
CA LEU A 88 -16.69 3.65 24.92
C LEU A 88 -18.16 3.59 25.32
N ILE A 89 -19.08 3.64 24.36
CA ILE A 89 -20.53 3.53 24.59
C ILE A 89 -20.88 2.18 25.22
N GLN A 90 -20.34 1.09 24.69
CA GLN A 90 -20.53 -0.25 25.24
C GLN A 90 -20.12 -0.31 26.72
N ARG A 91 -18.95 0.26 27.05
CA ARG A 91 -18.44 0.26 28.42
C ARG A 91 -19.28 1.13 29.36
N ILE A 92 -19.79 2.27 28.87
CA ILE A 92 -20.70 3.14 29.64
C ILE A 92 -22.02 2.41 29.93
N LEU A 93 -22.62 1.76 28.92
CA LEU A 93 -23.86 1.00 29.08
C LEU A 93 -23.70 -0.15 30.08
N HIS A 94 -22.58 -0.88 30.00
CA HIS A 94 -22.30 -1.97 30.91
C HIS A 94 -22.08 -1.46 32.34
N THR A 95 -21.29 -0.40 32.53
CA THR A 95 -20.85 0.05 33.86
C THR A 95 -21.93 0.83 34.61
N TYR A 96 -22.68 1.70 33.92
CA TYR A 96 -23.64 2.61 34.57
C TYR A 96 -25.09 2.15 34.46
N PHE A 97 -25.44 1.43 33.40
CA PHE A 97 -26.81 0.96 33.16
C PHE A 97 -26.96 -0.54 33.36
N ASN A 98 -25.87 -1.26 33.60
CA ASN A 98 -25.83 -2.72 33.74
C ASN A 98 -26.41 -3.45 32.51
N ILE A 99 -26.33 -2.83 31.34
CA ILE A 99 -26.82 -3.36 30.05
C ILE A 99 -25.63 -3.97 29.29
N SER A 100 -25.65 -5.28 29.10
CA SER A 100 -24.65 -5.98 28.28
C SER A 100 -25.09 -6.02 26.82
N VAL A 101 -24.55 -5.10 26.01
CA VAL A 101 -24.79 -5.06 24.56
C VAL A 101 -23.54 -5.59 23.82
N PRO A 102 -23.67 -6.47 22.82
CA PRO A 102 -22.55 -6.88 21.99
C PRO A 102 -21.93 -5.70 21.24
N PHE A 103 -20.64 -5.80 20.89
CA PHE A 103 -19.93 -4.72 20.20
C PHE A 103 -20.40 -4.60 18.74
N PHE A 104 -20.65 -5.72 18.08
CA PHE A 104 -21.06 -5.81 16.68
C PHE A 104 -22.21 -4.86 16.28
N PRO A 105 -23.39 -4.87 16.93
CA PRO A 105 -24.51 -4.03 16.51
C PRO A 105 -24.22 -2.52 16.66
N ILE A 106 -23.54 -2.12 17.73
CA ILE A 106 -23.17 -0.72 17.98
C ILE A 106 -22.23 -0.25 16.87
N ASN A 107 -21.16 -1.01 16.61
CA ASN A 107 -20.16 -0.64 15.62
C ASN A 107 -20.74 -0.59 14.20
N MET A 108 -21.62 -1.54 13.85
CA MET A 108 -22.30 -1.53 12.54
C MET A 108 -23.14 -0.27 12.33
N ILE A 109 -23.91 0.17 13.33
CA ILE A 109 -24.75 1.37 13.23
C ILE A 109 -23.91 2.62 12.92
N PHE A 110 -22.81 2.82 13.64
CA PHE A 110 -21.91 3.95 13.39
C PHE A 110 -21.19 3.88 12.04
N ASN A 111 -21.05 2.67 11.47
CA ASN A 111 -20.40 2.44 10.19
C ASN A 111 -21.33 2.60 8.97
N ILE A 112 -22.65 2.60 9.13
CA ILE A 112 -23.59 2.73 8.01
C ILE A 112 -23.40 4.07 7.28
N ILE A 113 -23.39 5.18 8.02
CA ILE A 113 -23.30 6.53 7.41
C ILE A 113 -21.96 6.71 6.67
N PRO A 114 -20.79 6.41 7.27
CA PRO A 114 -19.51 6.51 6.56
C PRO A 114 -19.40 5.56 5.36
N ALA A 115 -19.98 4.36 5.44
CA ALA A 115 -19.97 3.41 4.33
C ALA A 115 -20.77 3.93 3.12
N ILE A 116 -21.92 4.57 3.34
CA ILE A 116 -22.72 5.21 2.28
C ILE A 116 -21.92 6.34 1.62
N LEU A 117 -21.26 7.19 2.42
CA LEU A 117 -20.40 8.24 1.88
C LEU A 117 -19.24 7.67 1.06
N ALA A 118 -18.58 6.62 1.57
CA ALA A 118 -17.50 5.95 0.87
C ALA A 118 -17.95 5.32 -0.44
N PHE A 119 -19.18 4.81 -0.53
CA PHE A 119 -19.72 4.22 -1.76
C PHE A 119 -19.76 5.24 -2.90
N HIS A 120 -20.14 6.48 -2.58
CA HIS A 120 -20.22 7.54 -3.59
C HIS A 120 -18.84 8.07 -4.01
N PHE A 121 -17.85 8.10 -3.12
CA PHE A 121 -16.54 8.72 -3.40
C PHE A 121 -15.43 7.73 -3.79
N LEU A 122 -15.49 6.49 -3.33
CA LEU A 122 -14.40 5.50 -3.46
C LEU A 122 -14.79 4.24 -4.22
N GLY A 123 -16.09 4.05 -4.53
CA GLY A 123 -16.56 2.95 -5.36
C GLY A 123 -17.09 1.73 -4.60
N ARG A 124 -17.62 0.78 -5.36
CA ARG A 124 -18.39 -0.35 -4.86
C ARG A 124 -17.52 -1.44 -4.23
N ASN A 125 -16.39 -1.80 -4.83
CA ASN A 125 -15.58 -2.91 -4.32
C ASN A 125 -14.90 -2.52 -3.01
N PHE A 126 -14.43 -1.26 -2.90
CA PHE A 126 -13.89 -0.70 -1.67
C PHE A 126 -14.88 -0.85 -0.52
N VAL A 127 -16.14 -0.45 -0.73
CA VAL A 127 -17.16 -0.53 0.32
C VAL A 127 -17.51 -1.97 0.67
N ILE A 128 -17.66 -2.86 -0.31
CA ILE A 128 -17.94 -4.28 -0.03
C ILE A 128 -16.83 -4.90 0.82
N LEU A 129 -15.57 -4.72 0.43
CA LEU A 129 -14.43 -5.25 1.19
C LEU A 129 -14.32 -4.61 2.58
N SER A 130 -14.61 -3.32 2.70
CA SER A 130 -14.60 -2.61 3.99
C SER A 130 -15.74 -3.07 4.90
N ILE A 131 -16.93 -3.34 4.38
CA ILE A 131 -18.04 -3.90 5.17
C ILE A 131 -17.69 -5.31 5.64
N ILE A 132 -17.12 -6.15 4.77
CA ILE A 132 -16.63 -7.48 5.16
C ILE A 132 -15.60 -7.35 6.28
N SER A 133 -14.67 -6.39 6.17
CA SER A 133 -13.66 -6.10 7.18
C SER A 133 -14.27 -5.75 8.53
N VAL A 134 -15.21 -4.80 8.55
CA VAL A 134 -15.93 -4.32 9.75
C VAL A 134 -16.76 -5.43 10.38
N MET A 135 -17.53 -6.17 9.57
CA MET A 135 -18.37 -7.27 10.05
C MET A 135 -17.51 -8.37 10.67
N THR A 136 -16.42 -8.76 10.00
CA THR A 136 -15.53 -9.82 10.46
C THR A 136 -14.80 -9.40 11.74
N SER A 137 -14.22 -8.20 11.77
CA SER A 137 -13.49 -7.73 12.96
C SER A 137 -14.40 -7.58 14.17
N SER A 138 -15.61 -7.04 13.97
CA SER A 138 -16.58 -6.84 15.05
C SER A 138 -17.14 -8.16 15.58
N LEU A 139 -17.45 -9.11 14.69
CA LEU A 139 -17.92 -10.43 15.09
C LEU A 139 -16.82 -11.20 15.83
N LEU A 140 -15.59 -11.18 15.32
CA LEU A 140 -14.47 -11.86 15.97
C LEU A 140 -14.10 -11.22 17.30
N MET A 141 -14.27 -9.91 17.47
CA MET A 141 -14.14 -9.27 18.79
C MET A 141 -15.17 -9.76 19.81
N ASP A 142 -16.41 -10.05 19.39
CA ASP A 142 -17.43 -10.60 20.29
C ASP A 142 -17.23 -12.10 20.57
N VAL A 143 -16.70 -12.86 19.58
CA VAL A 143 -16.53 -14.32 19.67
C VAL A 143 -15.21 -14.73 20.32
N PHE A 144 -14.12 -13.99 20.08
CA PHE A 144 -12.82 -14.37 20.62
C PHE A 144 -12.77 -14.15 22.13
N PRO A 145 -12.35 -15.16 22.91
CA PRO A 145 -12.16 -14.99 24.34
C PRO A 145 -11.09 -13.92 24.64
N THR A 146 -11.35 -13.10 25.64
CA THR A 146 -10.38 -12.16 26.19
C THR A 146 -9.39 -12.95 27.05
N PHE A 147 -8.22 -13.28 26.48
CA PHE A 147 -7.13 -13.88 27.23
C PHE A 147 -6.15 -12.81 27.71
N HIS A 148 -5.88 -12.79 29.00
CA HIS A 148 -4.87 -11.92 29.60
C HIS A 148 -3.48 -12.49 29.36
N ILE A 149 -2.71 -11.88 28.44
CA ILE A 149 -1.33 -12.30 28.15
C ILE A 149 -0.34 -11.73 29.17
N THR A 150 -0.52 -10.48 29.58
CA THR A 150 0.37 -9.78 30.51
C THR A 150 -0.40 -8.79 31.37
N ASN A 151 0.10 -8.56 32.57
CA ASN A 151 -0.42 -7.52 33.48
C ASN A 151 0.25 -6.16 33.24
N ASP A 152 1.30 -6.11 32.42
CA ASP A 152 1.97 -4.86 32.06
C ASP A 152 1.16 -4.12 30.98
N ILE A 153 0.54 -3.00 31.39
CA ILE A 153 -0.28 -2.14 30.54
C ILE A 153 0.57 -1.54 29.42
N PHE A 154 1.83 -1.18 29.67
CA PHE A 154 2.71 -0.61 28.67
C PHE A 154 3.02 -1.65 27.59
N LEU A 155 3.38 -2.88 27.99
CA LEU A 155 3.66 -3.95 27.03
C LEU A 155 2.41 -4.30 26.21
N SER A 156 1.24 -4.37 26.85
CA SER A 156 -0.04 -4.57 26.17
C SER A 156 -0.33 -3.45 25.17
N THR A 157 -0.06 -2.21 25.55
CA THR A 157 -0.25 -1.04 24.69
C THR A 157 0.61 -1.11 23.44
N VAL A 158 1.92 -1.37 23.59
CA VAL A 158 2.87 -1.37 22.46
C VAL A 158 2.62 -2.55 21.51
N LEU A 159 2.53 -3.77 22.05
CA LEU A 159 2.34 -4.97 21.23
C LEU A 159 0.94 -5.02 20.62
N GLY A 160 -0.08 -4.65 21.40
CA GLY A 160 -1.45 -4.54 20.92
C GLY A 160 -1.57 -3.55 19.77
N ALA A 161 -0.99 -2.36 19.91
CA ALA A 161 -1.02 -1.33 18.87
C ALA A 161 -0.31 -1.79 17.59
N ALA A 162 0.89 -2.36 17.71
CA ALA A 162 1.66 -2.84 16.57
C ALA A 162 0.94 -3.98 15.82
N MET A 163 0.41 -4.96 16.55
CA MET A 163 -0.31 -6.10 15.97
C MET A 163 -1.65 -5.67 15.34
N HIS A 164 -2.38 -4.78 16.02
CA HIS A 164 -3.62 -4.20 15.50
C HIS A 164 -3.38 -3.43 14.20
N ALA A 165 -2.38 -2.55 14.18
CA ALA A 165 -1.98 -1.81 12.98
C ALA A 165 -1.51 -2.73 11.86
N PHE A 166 -0.79 -3.82 12.16
CA PHE A 166 -0.39 -4.81 11.16
C PHE A 166 -1.61 -5.44 10.45
N GLY A 167 -2.66 -5.80 11.19
CA GLY A 167 -3.91 -6.28 10.61
C GLY A 167 -4.52 -5.27 9.64
N TYR A 168 -4.55 -3.99 10.02
CA TYR A 168 -5.07 -2.92 9.15
C TYR A 168 -4.15 -2.58 7.96
N ILE A 169 -2.83 -2.71 8.07
CA ILE A 169 -1.91 -2.56 6.93
C ILE A 169 -2.26 -3.55 5.82
N LEU A 170 -2.61 -4.80 6.17
CA LEU A 170 -3.02 -5.81 5.19
C LEU A 170 -4.30 -5.39 4.46
N ILE A 171 -5.28 -4.90 5.21
CA ILE A 171 -6.58 -4.42 4.69
C ILE A 171 -6.40 -3.18 3.80
N TYR A 172 -5.61 -2.19 4.23
CA TYR A 172 -5.43 -0.93 3.49
C TYR A 172 -4.69 -1.13 2.18
N ASN A 173 -3.71 -2.05 2.13
CA ASN A 173 -2.93 -2.30 0.92
C ASN A 173 -3.68 -3.10 -0.17
N ILE A 174 -4.91 -3.55 0.10
CA ILE A 174 -5.82 -4.14 -0.90
C ILE A 174 -7.03 -3.24 -1.21
N ASP A 175 -6.91 -1.96 -0.86
CA ASP A 175 -7.91 -0.93 -1.07
C ASP A 175 -9.24 -1.27 -0.37
N ALA A 176 -9.13 -1.56 0.92
CA ALA A 176 -10.24 -1.73 1.85
C ALA A 176 -9.97 -0.94 3.15
N SER A 177 -10.98 -0.80 3.99
CA SER A 177 -10.93 -0.04 5.24
C SER A 177 -11.26 -0.91 6.45
N GLY A 178 -10.72 -0.53 7.61
CA GLY A 178 -11.09 -1.07 8.92
C GLY A 178 -12.45 -0.59 9.42
N GLY A 179 -12.99 0.43 8.74
CA GLY A 179 -14.23 1.10 9.07
C GLY A 179 -14.07 2.30 9.98
N GLY A 180 -15.19 2.83 10.42
CA GLY A 180 -15.28 3.92 11.34
C GLY A 180 -14.82 5.24 10.73
N MET A 181 -13.90 5.92 11.40
CA MET A 181 -13.29 7.15 10.88
C MET A 181 -12.39 6.87 9.67
N ASP A 182 -11.92 5.64 9.49
CA ASP A 182 -11.04 5.28 8.38
C ASP A 182 -11.70 5.46 7.02
N PHE A 183 -13.03 5.30 6.93
CA PHE A 183 -13.80 5.66 5.73
C PHE A 183 -13.60 7.13 5.36
N ILE A 184 -13.76 8.02 6.33
CA ILE A 184 -13.61 9.46 6.14
C ILE A 184 -12.16 9.77 5.78
N THR A 185 -11.20 9.16 6.49
CA THR A 185 -9.77 9.33 6.21
C THR A 185 -9.42 8.90 4.79
N MET A 186 -9.92 7.77 4.31
CA MET A 186 -9.67 7.29 2.96
C MET A 186 -10.32 8.20 1.90
N ILE A 187 -11.53 8.72 2.14
CA ILE A 187 -12.17 9.69 1.24
C ILE A 187 -11.32 10.95 1.10
N ILE A 188 -10.90 11.54 2.22
CA ILE A 188 -10.13 12.79 2.19
C ILE A 188 -8.72 12.52 1.64
N SER A 189 -8.10 11.40 2.00
CA SER A 189 -6.76 11.02 1.50
C SER A 189 -6.79 10.78 -0.01
N ASN A 190 -7.87 10.22 -0.55
CA ASN A 190 -8.06 10.06 -1.99
C ASN A 190 -8.26 11.41 -2.71
N LYS A 191 -8.95 12.37 -2.08
CA LYS A 191 -9.11 13.72 -2.66
C LYS A 191 -7.85 14.58 -2.60
N ARG A 192 -7.07 14.46 -1.52
CA ARG A 192 -5.87 15.30 -1.29
C ARG A 192 -4.55 14.62 -1.64
N ASN A 193 -4.56 13.35 -2.02
CA ASN A 193 -3.37 12.54 -2.29
C ASN A 193 -2.33 12.57 -1.16
N VAL A 194 -2.78 12.59 0.10
CA VAL A 194 -1.92 12.61 1.29
C VAL A 194 -2.52 11.73 2.39
N SER A 195 -1.70 11.11 3.23
CA SER A 195 -2.20 10.37 4.40
C SER A 195 -2.71 11.34 5.47
N ILE A 196 -3.94 11.13 5.93
CA ILE A 196 -4.61 11.99 6.93
C ILE A 196 -4.79 11.26 8.27
N LEU A 197 -4.15 10.09 8.45
CA LEU A 197 -4.28 9.27 9.66
C LEU A 197 -3.90 10.04 10.95
N ASN A 198 -2.91 10.92 10.90
CA ASN A 198 -2.51 11.74 12.05
C ASN A 198 -3.60 12.72 12.51
N TYR A 199 -4.42 13.24 11.60
CA TYR A 199 -5.51 14.17 11.96
C TYR A 199 -6.65 13.45 12.67
N VAL A 200 -6.89 12.17 12.37
CA VAL A 200 -7.90 11.36 13.06
C VAL A 200 -7.54 11.19 14.53
N MET A 201 -6.25 10.97 14.83
CA MET A 201 -5.77 10.90 16.21
C MET A 201 -6.10 12.18 16.99
N ILE A 202 -5.97 13.35 16.36
CA ILE A 202 -6.30 14.64 16.98
C ILE A 202 -7.79 14.73 17.30
N LEU A 203 -8.66 14.35 16.36
CA LEU A 203 -10.11 14.33 16.58
C LEU A 203 -10.51 13.37 17.71
N ASN A 204 -9.73 12.30 17.90
CA ASN A 204 -10.00 11.28 18.88
C ASN A 204 -9.67 11.70 20.32
N PHE A 205 -8.98 12.81 20.55
CA PHE A 205 -8.75 13.35 21.90
C PHE A 205 -10.06 13.61 22.65
N ILE A 206 -11.13 14.02 21.96
CA ILE A 206 -12.43 14.26 22.60
C ILE A 206 -12.98 12.95 23.18
N ILE A 207 -12.92 11.86 22.42
CA ILE A 207 -13.39 10.53 22.86
C ILE A 207 -12.57 10.05 24.07
N LEU A 208 -11.25 10.26 24.05
CA LEU A 208 -10.37 9.89 25.16
C LEU A 208 -10.57 10.77 26.40
N ALA A 209 -10.87 12.07 26.23
CA ALA A 209 -11.20 12.96 27.33
C ALA A 209 -12.50 12.50 28.04
N VAL A 210 -13.52 12.10 27.27
CA VAL A 210 -14.75 11.51 27.82
C VAL A 210 -14.43 10.19 28.54
N SER A 211 -13.60 9.33 27.95
CA SER A 211 -13.17 8.09 28.60
C SER A 211 -12.43 8.34 29.92
N ALA A 212 -11.57 9.35 29.98
CA ALA A 212 -10.83 9.72 31.19
C ALA A 212 -11.77 10.17 32.32
N PHE A 213 -12.85 10.88 31.97
CA PHE A 213 -13.86 11.34 32.91
C PHE A 213 -14.70 10.20 33.51
N PHE A 214 -15.10 9.22 32.70
CA PHE A 214 -15.96 8.11 33.13
C PHE A 214 -15.22 6.91 33.73
N PHE A 215 -13.96 6.66 33.34
CA PHE A 215 -13.24 5.44 33.71
C PHE A 215 -11.96 5.73 34.47
N SER A 216 -10.86 5.95 33.75
CA SER A 216 -9.57 6.29 34.36
C SER A 216 -8.75 7.16 33.41
N LEU A 217 -8.08 8.16 33.99
CA LEU A 217 -7.15 9.00 33.25
C LEU A 217 -5.96 8.18 32.73
N GLU A 218 -5.49 7.21 33.51
CA GLU A 218 -4.36 6.35 33.12
C GLU A 218 -4.66 5.52 31.88
N ALA A 219 -5.79 4.78 31.84
CA ALA A 219 -6.16 4.01 30.65
C ALA A 219 -6.43 4.90 29.42
N ALA A 220 -6.95 6.12 29.63
CA ALA A 220 -7.14 7.09 28.56
C ALA A 220 -5.79 7.59 27.98
N LEU A 221 -4.80 7.87 28.84
CA LEU A 221 -3.45 8.25 28.40
C LEU A 221 -2.75 7.11 27.66
N TYR A 222 -2.85 5.86 28.16
CA TYR A 222 -2.34 4.69 27.42
C TYR A 222 -3.09 4.47 26.10
N SER A 223 -4.37 4.83 26.00
CA SER A 223 -5.11 4.80 24.73
C SER A 223 -4.58 5.82 23.72
N VAL A 224 -4.11 7.00 24.17
CA VAL A 224 -3.40 7.95 23.28
C VAL A 224 -2.14 7.30 22.73
N VAL A 225 -1.34 6.64 23.58
CA VAL A 225 -0.11 5.94 23.17
C VAL A 225 -0.42 4.81 22.20
N PHE A 226 -1.45 4.00 22.50
CA PHE A 226 -1.93 2.92 21.64
C PHE A 226 -2.25 3.44 20.23
N GLN A 227 -3.01 4.54 20.16
CA GLN A 227 -3.42 5.13 18.88
C GLN A 227 -2.26 5.77 18.15
N PHE A 228 -1.35 6.44 18.85
CA PHE A 228 -0.15 7.02 18.26
C PHE A 228 0.71 5.94 17.60
N ILE A 229 1.04 4.87 18.34
CA ILE A 229 1.84 3.74 17.80
C ILE A 229 1.12 3.11 16.61
N SER A 230 -0.17 2.82 16.76
CA SER A 230 -0.97 2.22 15.68
C SER A 230 -0.95 3.10 14.42
N THR A 231 -1.09 4.41 14.59
CA THR A 231 -1.08 5.39 13.50
C THR A 231 0.28 5.49 12.82
N GLN A 232 1.38 5.48 13.58
CA GLN A 232 2.73 5.51 12.99
C GLN A 232 3.04 4.23 12.20
N VAL A 233 2.68 3.07 12.77
CA VAL A 233 2.83 1.78 12.09
C VAL A 233 2.00 1.76 10.80
N LEU A 234 0.74 2.22 10.86
CA LEU A 234 -0.13 2.34 9.68
C LEU A 234 0.44 3.28 8.63
N ASN A 235 0.87 4.48 9.03
CA ASN A 235 1.47 5.45 8.10
C ASN A 235 2.69 4.86 7.40
N HIS A 236 3.53 4.09 8.10
CA HIS A 236 4.71 3.47 7.52
C HIS A 236 4.37 2.29 6.60
N GLY A 237 3.36 1.49 6.96
CA GLY A 237 2.96 0.29 6.22
C GLY A 237 2.00 0.54 5.06
N TYR A 238 1.27 1.65 5.06
CA TYR A 238 0.34 1.99 3.98
C TYR A 238 1.05 2.68 2.83
N LEU A 239 1.32 1.92 1.76
CA LEU A 239 2.23 2.34 0.71
C LEU A 239 1.63 3.31 -0.32
N ARG A 240 0.29 3.43 -0.39
CA ARG A 240 -0.41 4.08 -1.52
C ARG A 240 -0.11 5.58 -1.63
N TYR A 241 -0.01 6.28 -0.51
CA TYR A 241 0.23 7.73 -0.49
C TYR A 241 1.70 8.11 -0.26
N GLN A 242 2.59 7.13 -0.21
CA GLN A 242 4.02 7.36 -0.04
C GLN A 242 4.70 7.54 -1.40
N ARG A 243 5.51 8.59 -1.52
CA ARG A 243 6.21 8.96 -2.74
C ARG A 243 7.71 8.80 -2.56
N LYS A 244 8.37 8.38 -3.63
CA LYS A 244 9.81 8.18 -3.67
C LYS A 244 10.39 8.84 -4.91
N THR A 245 11.50 9.56 -4.73
CA THR A 245 12.29 10.07 -5.84
C THR A 245 13.33 9.02 -6.19
N CYS A 246 13.34 8.61 -7.45
CA CYS A 246 14.32 7.71 -8.01
C CYS A 246 15.31 8.50 -8.87
N PHE A 247 16.60 8.32 -8.56
CA PHE A 247 17.72 8.76 -9.37
C PHE A 247 18.35 7.50 -9.98
N ILE A 248 18.30 7.39 -11.30
CA ILE A 248 18.85 6.24 -12.03
C ILE A 248 19.99 6.75 -12.90
N VAL A 249 21.21 6.29 -12.61
CA VAL A 249 22.39 6.58 -13.42
C VAL A 249 22.63 5.42 -14.39
N THR A 250 22.72 5.73 -15.68
CA THR A 250 22.86 4.74 -16.77
C THR A 250 23.65 5.33 -17.93
N ASP A 251 24.35 4.49 -18.69
CA ASP A 251 24.99 4.82 -19.96
C ASP A 251 24.01 4.77 -21.15
N GLU A 252 22.84 4.16 -20.97
CA GLU A 252 21.78 4.02 -21.98
C GLU A 252 20.48 4.74 -21.54
N ILE A 253 19.95 5.68 -22.34
CA ILE A 253 18.66 6.34 -22.07
C ILE A 253 17.48 5.53 -22.62
N GLN A 254 17.52 5.25 -23.92
CA GLN A 254 16.52 4.47 -24.63
C GLN A 254 17.07 3.07 -24.80
N PRO A 255 16.33 1.99 -24.43
CA PRO A 255 14.87 1.89 -24.19
C PRO A 255 14.40 2.09 -22.73
N ILE A 256 15.31 2.35 -21.79
CA ILE A 256 15.03 2.33 -20.34
C ILE A 256 13.97 3.37 -19.94
N ALA A 257 14.06 4.59 -20.43
CA ALA A 257 13.14 5.67 -20.07
C ALA A 257 11.70 5.34 -20.50
N ASP A 258 11.50 4.84 -21.73
CA ASP A 258 10.17 4.51 -22.25
C ASP A 258 9.53 3.35 -21.48
N ASP A 259 10.30 2.30 -21.20
CA ASP A 259 9.83 1.16 -20.42
C ASP A 259 9.45 1.57 -19.00
N LEU A 260 10.24 2.42 -18.35
CA LEU A 260 9.94 2.92 -17.01
C LEU A 260 8.71 3.83 -17.00
N MET A 261 8.55 4.72 -17.99
CA MET A 261 7.35 5.56 -18.10
C MET A 261 6.08 4.71 -18.32
N ARG A 262 6.16 3.67 -19.17
CA ARG A 262 5.07 2.70 -19.35
C ARG A 262 4.75 1.92 -18.08
N LEU A 263 5.78 1.52 -17.35
CA LEU A 263 5.67 0.73 -16.14
C LEU A 263 5.02 1.56 -15.00
N THR A 264 5.45 2.80 -14.79
CA THR A 264 5.01 3.58 -13.62
C THR A 264 3.94 4.63 -13.91
N HIS A 265 3.60 4.89 -15.18
CA HIS A 265 2.74 6.01 -15.59
C HIS A 265 3.23 7.39 -15.08
N HIS A 266 4.54 7.53 -14.85
CA HIS A 266 5.16 8.75 -14.34
C HIS A 266 6.23 9.24 -15.31
N GLY A 267 6.31 10.56 -15.49
CA GLY A 267 7.30 11.19 -16.35
C GLY A 267 8.72 11.06 -15.80
N ILE A 268 9.68 11.10 -16.72
CA ILE A 268 11.12 11.05 -16.42
C ILE A 268 11.78 12.31 -16.97
N THR A 269 12.64 12.94 -16.16
CA THR A 269 13.53 14.02 -16.60
C THR A 269 14.93 13.46 -16.77
N VAL A 270 15.56 13.72 -17.91
CA VAL A 270 16.91 13.21 -18.22
C VAL A 270 17.91 14.35 -18.12
N THR A 271 19.00 14.14 -17.39
CA THR A 271 20.13 15.05 -17.32
C THR A 271 21.39 14.34 -17.81
N LYS A 272 22.11 14.95 -18.75
CA LYS A 272 23.40 14.45 -19.23
C LYS A 272 24.52 14.88 -18.28
N GLY A 273 25.41 13.97 -17.94
CA GLY A 273 26.57 14.21 -17.08
C GLY A 273 27.79 13.41 -17.54
N ILE A 274 28.91 13.63 -16.86
CA ILE A 274 30.15 12.87 -17.06
C ILE A 274 30.52 12.24 -15.72
N GLY A 275 30.74 10.93 -15.71
CA GLY A 275 31.18 10.22 -14.51
C GLY A 275 32.59 10.67 -14.13
N CYS A 276 32.77 11.25 -12.94
CA CYS A 276 34.08 11.77 -12.52
C CYS A 276 35.16 10.65 -12.45
N TYR A 277 34.77 9.44 -12.07
CA TYR A 277 35.69 8.31 -11.98
C TYR A 277 35.96 7.63 -13.34
N THR A 278 34.91 7.41 -14.13
CA THR A 278 35.00 6.68 -15.41
C THR A 278 35.37 7.59 -16.58
N ASN A 279 35.18 8.91 -16.44
CA ASN A 279 35.29 9.93 -17.46
C ASN A 279 34.44 9.62 -18.72
N GLN A 280 33.33 8.91 -18.53
CA GLN A 280 32.40 8.52 -19.58
C GLN A 280 31.11 9.35 -19.49
N GLU A 281 30.48 9.60 -20.63
CA GLU A 281 29.15 10.19 -20.67
C GLU A 281 28.16 9.26 -19.98
N GLN A 282 27.36 9.82 -19.08
CA GLN A 282 26.31 9.12 -18.34
C GLN A 282 25.06 9.98 -18.28
N TYR A 283 23.93 9.32 -18.05
CA TYR A 283 22.64 9.95 -17.95
C TYR A 283 22.06 9.71 -16.56
N LEU A 284 21.58 10.79 -15.95
CA LEU A 284 20.81 10.78 -14.73
C LEU A 284 19.33 10.90 -15.09
N LEU A 285 18.58 9.83 -14.88
CA LEU A 285 17.13 9.80 -15.00
C LEU A 285 16.57 10.14 -13.62
N TYR A 286 15.81 11.23 -13.57
CA TYR A 286 15.09 11.71 -12.41
C TYR A 286 13.60 11.41 -12.58
N MET A 287 13.00 10.72 -11.61
CA MET A 287 11.55 10.49 -11.60
C MET A 287 11.01 10.42 -10.18
N VAL A 288 9.78 10.91 -9.99
CA VAL A 288 9.05 10.74 -8.73
C VAL A 288 7.96 9.71 -8.97
N VAL A 289 7.92 8.68 -8.12
CA VAL A 289 7.03 7.52 -8.27
C VAL A 289 6.35 7.17 -6.96
N SER A 290 5.31 6.34 -7.02
CA SER A 290 4.73 5.76 -5.82
C SER A 290 5.70 4.76 -5.18
N ARG A 291 5.66 4.60 -3.85
CA ARG A 291 6.50 3.58 -3.16
C ARG A 291 6.21 2.16 -3.66
N LYS A 292 4.97 1.90 -4.14
CA LYS A 292 4.59 0.60 -4.72
C LYS A 292 5.43 0.28 -5.97
N ASP A 293 5.74 1.30 -6.79
CA ASP A 293 6.43 1.13 -8.07
C ASP A 293 7.92 0.91 -7.95
N VAL A 294 8.56 1.40 -6.87
CA VAL A 294 10.01 1.26 -6.64
C VAL A 294 10.47 -0.20 -6.74
N ARG A 295 9.65 -1.14 -6.25
CA ARG A 295 9.97 -2.58 -6.35
C ARG A 295 9.99 -3.05 -7.80
N ASN A 296 9.10 -2.54 -8.64
CA ASN A 296 9.01 -2.91 -10.04
C ASN A 296 10.17 -2.30 -10.82
N ILE A 297 10.51 -1.03 -10.58
CA ILE A 297 11.68 -0.35 -11.14
C ILE A 297 12.96 -1.13 -10.82
N ARG A 298 13.17 -1.49 -9.55
CA ARG A 298 14.35 -2.26 -9.13
C ARG A 298 14.47 -3.59 -9.87
N ARG A 299 13.36 -4.33 -9.99
CA ARG A 299 13.32 -5.62 -10.71
C ARG A 299 13.57 -5.46 -12.21
N TYR A 300 13.02 -4.41 -12.80
CA TYR A 300 13.23 -4.08 -14.20
C TYR A 300 14.71 -3.78 -14.48
N LEU A 301 15.32 -2.88 -13.71
CA LEU A 301 16.74 -2.51 -13.85
C LEU A 301 17.65 -3.72 -13.65
N GLN A 302 17.42 -4.56 -12.64
CA GLN A 302 18.21 -5.78 -12.41
C GLN A 302 18.22 -6.74 -13.61
N LYS A 303 17.14 -6.77 -14.41
CA LYS A 303 17.01 -7.67 -15.57
C LYS A 303 17.53 -7.05 -16.86
N LYS A 304 17.22 -5.77 -17.10
CA LYS A 304 17.43 -5.10 -18.39
C LYS A 304 18.68 -4.21 -18.42
N SER A 305 19.06 -3.60 -17.29
CA SER A 305 20.27 -2.78 -17.20
C SER A 305 21.01 -3.04 -15.88
N PRO A 306 21.77 -4.15 -15.78
CA PRO A 306 22.48 -4.53 -14.56
C PRO A 306 23.53 -3.51 -14.12
N LYS A 307 24.00 -2.65 -15.04
CA LYS A 307 24.97 -1.58 -14.79
C LYS A 307 24.32 -0.31 -14.23
N ALA A 308 22.99 -0.17 -14.32
CA ALA A 308 22.30 1.01 -13.84
C ALA A 308 22.38 1.12 -12.31
N PHE A 309 22.68 2.31 -11.83
CA PHE A 309 22.71 2.62 -10.40
C PHE A 309 21.42 3.33 -9.99
N LEU A 310 20.61 2.68 -9.15
CA LEU A 310 19.36 3.23 -8.61
C LEU A 310 19.58 3.75 -7.18
N ASN A 311 19.37 5.05 -6.99
CA ASN A 311 19.22 5.68 -5.68
C ASN A 311 17.75 6.06 -5.47
N VAL A 312 17.21 5.77 -4.29
CA VAL A 312 15.82 6.05 -3.92
C VAL A 312 15.81 6.88 -2.65
N THR A 313 15.16 8.04 -2.68
CA THR A 313 14.96 8.90 -1.51
C THR A 313 13.47 9.17 -1.25
N ASP A 314 13.14 9.54 -0.02
CA ASP A 314 11.78 9.95 0.36
C ASP A 314 11.44 11.33 -0.20
N SER A 315 10.21 11.48 -0.70
CA SER A 315 9.68 12.75 -1.19
C SER A 315 8.45 13.13 -0.35
N GLU A 316 8.61 14.07 0.59
CA GLU A 316 7.54 14.44 1.52
C GLU A 316 6.47 15.34 0.88
N GLN A 317 6.90 16.42 0.21
CA GLN A 317 6.01 17.39 -0.41
C GLN A 317 6.26 17.46 -1.91
N LEU A 318 5.19 17.28 -2.67
CA LEU A 318 5.17 17.42 -4.12
C LEU A 318 4.04 18.37 -4.48
N SER A 319 4.33 19.35 -5.35
CA SER A 319 3.33 20.25 -5.92
C SER A 319 3.27 20.02 -7.43
N GLY A 320 2.05 19.90 -7.96
CA GLY A 320 1.80 19.63 -9.38
C GLY A 320 0.97 18.36 -9.63
N ASN A 321 0.87 17.98 -10.90
CA ASN A 321 0.07 16.84 -11.34
C ASN A 321 0.84 15.53 -11.10
N PHE A 322 0.48 14.82 -10.02
CA PHE A 322 0.96 13.47 -9.74
C PHE A 322 -0.17 12.46 -9.91
N TYR A 323 0.04 11.48 -10.77
CA TYR A 323 -0.94 10.42 -11.00
C TYR A 323 -1.03 9.50 -9.77
N VAL A 324 -2.25 9.19 -9.33
CA VAL A 324 -2.51 8.17 -8.30
C VAL A 324 -3.56 7.24 -8.86
N ASP A 325 -3.31 5.94 -8.81
CA ASP A 325 -4.28 4.93 -9.23
C ASP A 325 -5.62 5.14 -8.51
N PRO A 326 -6.76 5.13 -9.23
CA PRO A 326 -8.08 5.16 -8.59
C PRO A 326 -8.28 3.92 -7.71
N ILE A 327 -9.09 4.06 -6.65
CA ILE A 327 -9.43 2.93 -5.76
C ILE A 327 -10.27 1.88 -6.47
N ASP A 328 -11.26 2.35 -7.24
CA ASP A 328 -12.22 1.56 -8.01
C ASP A 328 -12.53 2.27 -9.33
#